data_AF-A0A1Y3P5I4-F1
#
_entry.id   AF-A0A1Y3P5I4-F1
#
_cell.length_a   1.000
_cell.length_b   1.000
_cell.length_c   1.000
_cell.angle_alpha   90.00
_cell.angle_beta   90.00
_cell.angle_gamma   90.00
#
_symmetry.space_group_name_H-M   'P 1'
#
loop_
_entity.id
_entity.type
_entity.pdbx_description
1 polymer ?
#
loop_
_entity_poly.entity_id
_entity_poly.type
_entity_poly.pdbx_seq_one_letter_code
_entity_poly.pdbx_strand_id
1 'polypeptide(L)'
;MLITTDEITKFSLEADTYILSNDHRKLEELVTKITEQEYEFEHQYHEAQYIYTAANCYSVLYGARTVTWHSDDLMKAVILYRRALHCLPKTNWMDKPDIIQSSNQLRSMILTNLANSLSSQGRAFCCLPFYDEAIALNQKPEAIISKARNQLFLGESLFDNGHREYHYFVANNLIKTAQKNINALYPEHKRDIEKGGDLYEFSQWFEQNFDQCSFDYFSVKNSTFENRKKNQYLQWCAQHKLFINDLNDVCDFEICYQDVISLPSISRTINTTLALHEELSYHGNFDEIKNDYCYARYIYFSATNIPADTPHMFNSTYHQVDDMSHSISNLKTSHYKSSFRILYSLFDKIAYIASRFFDLNDIKDDRSISIDNLFRNIKSKNRRTKWEPNEKLKNSDNHFIHALFYILKDIRDVTGTSSISKWIDPDASAFSEIRNAMEHRSLKIVDDFGYELTYSYSSYHDDELEKVKSQISEINKKIESVSDPAEALALEDRLTKLKNTIYEKEKLSTHSLLIPITQFESRLMTLIKLARNSIMYLSLAIHFEERKRPNDQICIPMELPLKD
;
A
#
# COMPACT_ATOMS: atom_id res chain seq x y z
N MET A 1 -5.57 -30.61 5.99
CA MET A 1 -6.27 -31.22 7.16
C MET A 1 -7.47 -30.35 7.48
N LEU A 2 -8.69 -30.88 7.54
CA LEU A 2 -9.87 -30.08 7.88
C LEU A 2 -9.82 -29.68 9.36
N ILE A 3 -9.86 -28.39 9.65
CA ILE A 3 -9.89 -27.87 11.03
C ILE A 3 -11.33 -27.58 11.47
N THR A 4 -11.68 -27.99 12.69
CA THR A 4 -13.02 -27.81 13.25
C THR A 4 -13.17 -26.44 13.93
N THR A 5 -14.42 -25.95 14.06
CA THR A 5 -14.73 -24.70 14.76
C THR A 5 -14.29 -24.71 16.23
N ASP A 6 -14.33 -25.88 16.89
CA ASP A 6 -13.87 -26.04 18.26
C ASP A 6 -12.35 -25.89 18.37
N GLU A 7 -11.59 -26.41 17.41
CA GLU A 7 -10.13 -26.25 17.34
C GLU A 7 -9.74 -24.79 17.08
N ILE A 8 -10.47 -24.07 16.22
CA ILE A 8 -10.26 -22.63 15.98
C ILE A 8 -10.53 -21.84 17.25
N THR A 9 -11.62 -22.13 17.94
CA THR A 9 -12.00 -21.44 19.19
C THR A 9 -10.96 -21.69 20.28
N LYS A 10 -10.50 -22.94 20.42
CA LYS A 10 -9.43 -23.31 21.34
C LYS A 10 -8.14 -22.56 21.01
N PHE A 11 -7.78 -22.46 19.73
CA PHE A 11 -6.62 -21.70 19.29
C PHE A 11 -6.73 -20.22 19.66
N SER A 12 -7.86 -19.56 19.39
CA SER A 12 -8.07 -18.16 19.80
C SER A 12 -7.93 -17.97 21.31
N LEU A 13 -8.47 -18.90 22.11
CA LEU A 13 -8.39 -18.84 23.57
C LEU A 13 -6.94 -19.01 24.09
N GLU A 14 -6.18 -19.93 23.50
CA GLU A 14 -4.76 -20.13 23.82
C GLU A 14 -3.94 -18.89 23.46
N ALA A 15 -4.17 -18.32 22.27
CA ALA A 15 -3.51 -17.09 21.82
C ALA A 15 -3.80 -15.92 22.79
N ASP A 16 -5.06 -15.68 23.12
CA ASP A 16 -5.45 -14.61 24.06
C ASP A 16 -4.81 -14.82 25.44
N THR A 17 -4.77 -16.06 25.94
CA THR A 17 -4.12 -16.38 27.22
C THR A 17 -2.63 -16.03 27.20
N TYR A 18 -1.91 -16.38 26.13
CA TYR A 18 -0.48 -16.09 26.03
C TYR A 18 -0.20 -14.60 25.79
N ILE A 19 -1.05 -13.91 25.04
CA ILE A 19 -0.96 -12.45 24.84
C ILE A 19 -1.17 -11.71 26.16
N LEU A 20 -2.25 -12.02 26.90
CA LEU A 20 -2.57 -11.35 28.17
C LEU A 20 -1.55 -11.63 29.27
N SER A 21 -0.91 -12.80 29.24
CA SER A 21 0.16 -13.17 30.19
C SER A 21 1.55 -12.74 29.75
N ASN A 22 1.70 -12.13 28.56
CA ASN A 22 2.99 -11.79 27.94
C ASN A 22 3.97 -12.99 27.81
N ASP A 23 3.45 -14.20 27.61
CA ASP A 23 4.26 -15.43 27.44
C ASP A 23 4.74 -15.59 25.98
N HIS A 24 5.76 -14.79 25.62
CA HIS A 24 6.30 -14.71 24.27
C HIS A 24 6.82 -16.06 23.73
N ARG A 25 7.38 -16.90 24.61
CA ARG A 25 7.91 -18.22 24.22
C ARG A 25 6.80 -19.16 23.75
N LYS A 26 5.70 -19.26 24.52
CA LYS A 26 4.56 -20.09 24.11
C LYS A 26 3.85 -19.52 22.90
N LEU A 27 3.82 -18.20 22.75
CA LEU A 27 3.26 -17.55 21.57
C LEU A 27 4.08 -17.89 20.32
N GLU A 28 5.40 -17.94 20.42
CA GLU A 28 6.30 -18.37 19.34
C GLU A 28 6.13 -19.86 18.99
N GLU A 29 6.03 -20.73 20.00
CA GLU A 29 5.73 -22.16 19.82
C GLU A 29 4.37 -22.36 19.12
N LEU A 30 3.35 -21.58 19.50
CA LEU A 30 2.01 -21.60 18.92
C LEU A 30 2.04 -21.18 17.44
N VAL A 31 2.73 -20.08 17.14
CA VAL A 31 2.86 -19.55 15.78
C VAL A 31 3.64 -20.48 14.85
N THR A 32 4.72 -21.10 15.33
CA THR A 32 5.49 -22.08 14.54
C THR A 32 4.60 -23.25 14.13
N LYS A 33 3.84 -23.82 15.07
CA LYS A 33 2.90 -24.92 14.79
C LYS A 33 1.87 -24.56 13.70
N ILE A 34 1.40 -23.31 13.69
CA ILE A 34 0.42 -22.79 12.72
C ILE A 34 1.01 -22.63 11.32
N THR A 35 2.27 -22.20 11.24
CA THR A 35 2.91 -21.85 9.97
C THR A 35 3.38 -23.10 9.20
N GLU A 36 3.51 -24.24 9.88
CA GLU A 36 3.96 -25.52 9.31
C GLU A 36 2.81 -26.42 8.81
N GLN A 37 1.55 -26.08 9.08
CA GLN A 37 0.39 -26.92 8.76
C GLN A 37 -0.57 -26.23 7.78
N GLU A 38 -0.93 -26.95 6.70
CA GLU A 38 -1.98 -26.52 5.77
C GLU A 38 -3.34 -27.07 6.22
N TYR A 39 -4.22 -26.13 6.58
CA TYR A 39 -5.60 -26.41 6.98
C TYR A 39 -6.58 -26.11 5.84
N GLU A 40 -7.58 -26.97 5.72
CA GLU A 40 -8.79 -26.70 4.97
C GLU A 40 -9.86 -26.21 5.94
N PHE A 41 -10.71 -25.29 5.50
CA PHE A 41 -11.74 -24.67 6.32
C PHE A 41 -13.12 -24.94 5.73
N GLU A 42 -14.09 -25.29 6.58
CA GLU A 42 -15.48 -25.50 6.14
C GLU A 42 -16.13 -24.22 5.61
N HIS A 43 -15.71 -23.06 6.13
CA HIS A 43 -16.27 -21.76 5.75
C HIS A 43 -15.20 -20.66 5.77
N GLN A 44 -15.27 -19.74 4.80
CA GLN A 44 -14.35 -18.61 4.66
C GLN A 44 -14.27 -17.70 5.89
N TYR A 45 -15.38 -17.58 6.64
CA TYR A 45 -15.40 -16.87 7.92
C TYR A 45 -14.42 -17.48 8.94
N HIS A 46 -14.38 -18.81 9.04
CA HIS A 46 -13.52 -19.52 9.97
C HIS A 46 -12.05 -19.43 9.55
N GLU A 47 -11.78 -19.47 8.23
CA GLU A 47 -10.46 -19.16 7.69
C GLU A 47 -10.02 -17.74 8.09
N ALA A 48 -10.87 -16.74 7.89
CA ALA A 48 -10.56 -15.36 8.25
C ALA A 48 -10.31 -15.19 9.76
N GLN A 49 -11.11 -15.83 10.62
CA GLN A 49 -10.93 -15.81 12.07
C GLN A 49 -9.60 -16.45 12.50
N TYR A 50 -9.25 -17.58 11.90
CA TYR A 50 -8.00 -18.28 12.16
C TYR A 50 -6.78 -17.42 11.77
N ILE A 51 -6.80 -16.87 10.55
CA ILE A 51 -5.73 -15.99 10.05
C ILE A 51 -5.62 -14.72 10.90
N TYR A 52 -6.75 -14.12 11.29
CA TYR A 52 -6.78 -12.96 12.18
C TYR A 52 -6.13 -13.24 13.54
N THR A 53 -6.42 -14.40 14.13
CA THR A 53 -5.81 -14.81 15.41
C THR A 53 -4.29 -15.00 15.25
N ALA A 54 -3.84 -15.63 14.16
CA ALA A 54 -2.42 -15.73 13.86
C ALA A 54 -1.77 -14.35 13.68
N ALA A 55 -2.45 -13.41 13.00
CA ALA A 55 -1.99 -12.04 12.83
C ALA A 55 -1.80 -11.32 14.17
N ASN A 56 -2.73 -11.48 15.12
CA ASN A 56 -2.61 -10.94 16.47
C ASN A 56 -1.37 -11.50 17.19
N CYS A 57 -1.11 -12.80 17.08
CA CYS A 57 0.09 -13.42 17.66
C CYS A 57 1.38 -12.81 17.09
N TYR A 58 1.48 -12.70 15.76
CA TYR A 58 2.62 -12.06 15.09
C TYR A 58 2.75 -10.58 15.49
N SER A 59 1.64 -9.86 15.63
CA SER A 59 1.64 -8.45 16.02
C SER A 59 2.22 -8.22 17.42
N VAL A 60 2.02 -9.17 18.34
CA VAL A 60 2.55 -9.09 19.71
C VAL A 60 4.00 -9.57 19.76
N LEU A 61 4.33 -10.67 19.07
CA LEU A 61 5.70 -11.19 18.98
C LEU A 61 6.69 -10.19 18.38
N TYR A 62 6.26 -9.47 17.35
CA TYR A 62 7.12 -8.62 16.53
C TYR A 62 6.67 -7.16 16.55
N GLY A 63 6.50 -6.58 17.74
CA GLY A 63 6.19 -5.16 17.89
C GLY A 63 7.37 -4.26 17.46
N ALA A 64 7.10 -3.03 17.01
CA ALA A 64 8.11 -2.09 16.52
C ALA A 64 9.26 -1.78 17.51
N ARG A 65 9.06 -2.01 18.81
CA ARG A 65 10.08 -1.84 19.86
C ARG A 65 10.94 -3.08 20.12
N THR A 66 10.58 -4.23 19.55
CA THR A 66 11.21 -5.53 19.81
C THR A 66 12.20 -5.94 18.71
N VAL A 67 12.01 -5.41 17.51
CA VAL A 67 12.82 -5.71 16.33
C VAL A 67 13.25 -4.42 15.64
N THR A 68 14.30 -4.50 14.82
CA THR A 68 14.73 -3.36 13.99
C THR A 68 13.61 -2.93 13.05
N TRP A 69 13.48 -1.63 12.81
CA TRP A 69 12.40 -1.05 11.98
C TRP A 69 12.35 -1.59 10.55
N HIS A 70 13.42 -2.18 10.04
CA HIS A 70 13.50 -2.80 8.71
C HIS A 70 13.33 -4.33 8.73
N SER A 71 12.90 -4.92 9.86
CA SER A 71 12.67 -6.38 9.94
C SER A 71 11.48 -6.77 9.07
N ASP A 72 11.63 -7.86 8.31
CA ASP A 72 10.52 -8.47 7.57
C ASP A 72 9.41 -8.97 8.51
N ASP A 73 9.74 -9.26 9.78
CA ASP A 73 8.76 -9.74 10.77
C ASP A 73 7.64 -8.73 11.06
N LEU A 74 7.95 -7.43 10.99
CA LEU A 74 6.98 -6.35 11.18
C LEU A 74 5.89 -6.33 10.11
N MET A 75 6.14 -6.98 8.96
CA MET A 75 5.16 -7.09 7.88
C MET A 75 4.22 -8.29 8.07
N LYS A 76 4.64 -9.34 8.79
CA LYS A 76 3.87 -10.60 8.90
C LYS A 76 2.45 -10.37 9.40
N ALA A 77 2.29 -9.56 10.43
CA ALA A 77 0.97 -9.19 10.96
C ALA A 77 0.12 -8.44 9.92
N VAL A 78 0.67 -7.41 9.28
CA VAL A 78 -0.02 -6.62 8.23
C VAL A 78 -0.56 -7.52 7.12
N ILE A 79 0.23 -8.51 6.72
CA ILE A 79 -0.12 -9.40 5.62
C ILE A 79 -1.20 -10.39 6.01
N LEU A 80 -1.09 -10.99 7.19
CA LEU A 80 -2.13 -11.87 7.69
C LEU A 80 -3.43 -11.10 7.90
N TYR A 81 -3.40 -9.85 8.38
CA TYR A 81 -4.62 -9.04 8.44
C TYR A 81 -5.23 -8.76 7.07
N ARG A 82 -4.41 -8.41 6.05
CA ARG A 82 -4.88 -8.23 4.67
C ARG A 82 -5.48 -9.53 4.10
N ARG A 83 -4.85 -10.68 4.34
CA ARG A 83 -5.36 -11.98 3.92
C ARG A 83 -6.67 -12.31 4.63
N ALA A 84 -6.77 -12.09 5.94
CA ALA A 84 -8.01 -12.28 6.68
C ALA A 84 -9.15 -11.40 6.14
N LEU A 85 -8.86 -10.14 5.80
CA LEU A 85 -9.81 -9.22 5.15
C LEU A 85 -10.26 -9.70 3.77
N HIS A 86 -9.35 -10.26 2.99
CA HIS A 86 -9.63 -10.81 1.67
C HIS A 86 -10.50 -12.07 1.74
N CYS A 87 -10.15 -13.01 2.63
CA CYS A 87 -10.90 -14.24 2.84
C CYS A 87 -12.29 -13.97 3.42
N LEU A 88 -12.47 -12.90 4.22
CA LEU A 88 -13.74 -12.62 4.87
C LEU A 88 -14.84 -12.24 3.85
N PRO A 89 -15.95 -12.99 3.77
CA PRO A 89 -17.00 -12.71 2.80
C PRO A 89 -17.62 -11.32 2.98
N LYS A 90 -17.91 -10.65 1.87
CA LYS A 90 -18.74 -9.43 1.91
C LYS A 90 -20.17 -9.85 2.25
N THR A 91 -20.73 -9.22 3.29
CA THR A 91 -22.12 -9.45 3.70
C THR A 91 -23.10 -8.92 2.66
N ASN A 92 -24.17 -9.68 2.43
CA ASN A 92 -25.29 -9.29 1.59
C ASN A 92 -26.47 -8.83 2.47
N TRP A 93 -27.31 -7.94 1.95
CA TRP A 93 -28.55 -7.51 2.60
C TRP A 93 -29.56 -8.66 2.80
N MET A 94 -29.37 -9.77 2.06
CA MET A 94 -30.14 -11.01 2.20
C MET A 94 -29.66 -11.91 3.36
N ASP A 95 -28.48 -11.65 3.94
CA ASP A 95 -27.95 -12.48 5.02
C ASP A 95 -28.73 -12.26 6.32
N LYS A 96 -28.74 -13.28 7.18
CA LYS A 96 -29.38 -13.15 8.50
C LYS A 96 -28.69 -12.06 9.33
N PRO A 97 -29.44 -11.26 10.13
CA PRO A 97 -28.86 -10.19 10.94
C PRO A 97 -27.67 -10.60 11.81
N ASP A 98 -27.73 -11.78 12.44
CA ASP A 98 -26.65 -12.29 13.29
C ASP A 98 -25.35 -12.59 12.51
N ILE A 99 -25.48 -13.04 11.25
CA ILE A 99 -24.34 -13.29 10.36
C ILE A 99 -23.71 -11.97 9.93
N ILE A 100 -24.54 -10.99 9.55
CA ILE A 100 -24.08 -9.64 9.20
C ILE A 100 -23.33 -9.03 10.38
N GLN A 101 -23.92 -9.10 11.58
CA GLN A 101 -23.31 -8.58 12.80
C GLN A 101 -21.96 -9.25 13.11
N SER A 102 -21.90 -10.59 13.08
CA SER A 102 -20.68 -11.35 13.38
C SER A 102 -19.56 -11.10 12.35
N SER A 103 -19.92 -10.98 11.07
CA SER A 103 -18.99 -10.62 10.00
C SER A 103 -18.48 -9.19 10.14
N ASN A 104 -19.37 -8.22 10.41
CA ASN A 104 -18.98 -6.83 10.63
C ASN A 104 -18.11 -6.66 11.89
N GLN A 105 -18.38 -7.41 12.96
CA GLN A 105 -17.55 -7.44 14.15
C GLN A 105 -16.13 -7.91 13.82
N LEU A 106 -15.98 -9.09 13.19
CA LEU A 106 -14.66 -9.60 12.80
C LEU A 106 -13.95 -8.66 11.83
N ARG A 107 -14.67 -8.13 10.82
CA ARG A 107 -14.13 -7.16 9.85
C ARG A 107 -13.59 -5.91 10.55
N SER A 108 -14.37 -5.32 11.46
CA SER A 108 -13.96 -4.13 12.21
C SER A 108 -12.72 -4.39 13.06
N MET A 109 -12.58 -5.58 13.65
CA MET A 109 -11.39 -5.99 14.42
C MET A 109 -10.15 -6.13 13.54
N ILE A 110 -10.27 -6.79 12.39
CA ILE A 110 -9.18 -6.94 11.43
C ILE A 110 -8.73 -5.57 10.92
N LEU A 111 -9.68 -4.71 10.51
CA LEU A 111 -9.39 -3.36 10.03
C LEU A 111 -8.68 -2.50 11.07
N THR A 112 -9.14 -2.55 12.33
CA THR A 112 -8.53 -1.80 13.44
C THR A 112 -7.08 -2.24 13.67
N ASN A 113 -6.82 -3.54 13.72
CA ASN A 113 -5.49 -4.06 13.99
C ASN A 113 -4.53 -3.90 12.79
N LEU A 114 -5.05 -4.00 11.56
CA LEU A 114 -4.32 -3.63 10.36
C LEU A 114 -3.90 -2.15 10.42
N ALA A 115 -4.84 -1.25 10.72
CA ALA A 115 -4.58 0.18 10.84
C ALA A 115 -3.54 0.49 11.92
N ASN A 116 -3.65 -0.15 13.10
CA ASN A 116 -2.67 -0.04 14.18
C ASN A 116 -1.26 -0.48 13.72
N SER A 117 -1.18 -1.60 13.00
CA SER A 117 0.08 -2.13 12.48
C SER A 117 0.71 -1.16 11.47
N LEU A 118 -0.09 -0.62 10.54
CA LEU A 118 0.36 0.38 9.58
C LEU A 118 0.82 1.68 10.27
N SER A 119 0.07 2.16 11.27
CA SER A 119 0.42 3.34 12.05
C SER A 119 1.76 3.15 12.79
N SER A 120 1.98 1.97 13.38
CA SER A 120 3.24 1.63 14.07
C SER A 120 4.46 1.58 13.14
N GLN A 121 4.25 1.39 11.83
CA GLN A 121 5.26 1.46 10.78
C GLN A 121 5.50 2.90 10.27
N GLY A 122 4.95 3.90 10.96
CA GLY A 122 4.99 5.31 10.56
C GLY A 122 4.03 5.68 9.43
N ARG A 123 3.19 4.74 8.96
CA ARG A 123 2.29 4.95 7.82
C ARG A 123 1.00 5.66 8.23
N ALA A 124 1.15 6.83 8.84
CA ALA A 124 0.10 7.60 9.49
C ALA A 124 -1.05 8.04 8.55
N PHE A 125 -0.81 8.22 7.24
CA PHE A 125 -1.87 8.47 6.26
C PHE A 125 -2.48 7.17 5.71
N CYS A 126 -1.69 6.10 5.55
CA CYS A 126 -2.17 4.83 4.99
C CYS A 126 -3.16 4.10 5.90
N CYS A 127 -3.06 4.31 7.23
CA CYS A 127 -3.91 3.64 8.19
C CYS A 127 -5.34 4.22 8.28
N LEU A 128 -5.52 5.51 7.94
CA LEU A 128 -6.77 6.24 8.16
C LEU A 128 -7.99 5.61 7.46
N PRO A 129 -7.93 5.19 6.18
CA PRO A 129 -9.07 4.57 5.53
C PRO A 129 -9.56 3.30 6.24
N PHE A 130 -8.66 2.55 6.86
CA PHE A 130 -9.00 1.33 7.59
C PHE A 130 -9.66 1.63 8.95
N TYR A 131 -9.22 2.69 9.64
CA TYR A 131 -9.96 3.18 10.81
C TYR A 131 -11.35 3.68 10.42
N ASP A 132 -11.47 4.42 9.32
CA ASP A 132 -12.76 4.94 8.83
C ASP A 132 -13.73 3.81 8.51
N GLU A 133 -13.28 2.78 7.78
CA GLU A 133 -14.10 1.60 7.48
C GLU A 133 -14.50 0.86 8.77
N ALA A 134 -13.58 0.66 9.72
CA ALA A 134 -13.88 0.01 10.99
C ALA A 134 -14.93 0.76 11.82
N ILE A 135 -14.82 2.08 11.90
CA ILE A 135 -15.76 2.95 12.63
C ILE A 135 -17.12 2.96 11.93
N ALA A 136 -17.15 3.00 10.59
CA ALA A 136 -18.39 3.00 9.82
C ALA A 136 -19.21 1.70 10.00
N LEU A 137 -18.56 0.55 10.23
CA LEU A 137 -19.25 -0.73 10.38
C LEU A 137 -20.06 -0.85 11.67
N ASN A 138 -19.51 -0.39 12.81
CA ASN A 138 -20.13 -0.61 14.12
C ASN A 138 -19.70 0.37 15.22
N GLN A 139 -19.11 1.52 14.86
CA GLN A 139 -18.62 2.53 15.81
C GLN A 139 -17.63 1.95 16.85
N LYS A 140 -16.78 1.00 16.43
CA LYS A 140 -15.82 0.30 17.30
C LYS A 140 -14.99 1.27 18.14
N PRO A 141 -15.13 1.29 19.49
CA PRO A 141 -14.42 2.26 20.33
C PRO A 141 -12.89 2.17 20.23
N GLU A 142 -12.32 0.96 20.08
CA GLU A 142 -10.86 0.82 19.91
C GLU A 142 -10.36 1.50 18.63
N ALA A 143 -11.12 1.41 17.53
CA ALA A 143 -10.78 2.07 16.27
C ALA A 143 -10.82 3.60 16.41
N ILE A 144 -11.82 4.12 17.12
CA ILE A 144 -11.97 5.56 17.40
C ILE A 144 -10.76 6.07 18.20
N ILE A 145 -10.38 5.36 19.27
CA ILE A 145 -9.23 5.71 20.12
C ILE A 145 -7.93 5.66 19.32
N SER A 146 -7.68 4.59 18.57
CA SER A 146 -6.47 4.46 17.75
C SER A 146 -6.41 5.53 16.66
N LYS A 147 -7.53 5.84 16.01
CA LYS A 147 -7.60 6.96 15.06
C LYS A 147 -7.28 8.28 15.75
N ALA A 148 -7.81 8.55 16.95
CA ALA A 148 -7.51 9.76 17.70
C ALA A 148 -6.00 9.90 17.98
N ARG A 149 -5.33 8.84 18.46
CA ARG A 149 -3.87 8.84 18.65
C ARG A 149 -3.11 9.16 17.36
N ASN A 150 -3.53 8.56 16.24
CA ASN A 150 -2.91 8.83 14.94
C ASN A 150 -3.13 10.29 14.49
N GLN A 151 -4.28 10.89 14.78
CA GLN A 151 -4.54 12.30 14.49
C GLN A 151 -3.66 13.23 15.33
N LEU A 152 -3.43 12.92 16.60
CA LEU A 152 -2.48 13.66 17.44
C LEU A 152 -1.05 13.60 16.87
N PHE A 153 -0.60 12.39 16.52
CA PHE A 153 0.70 12.18 15.90
C PHE A 153 0.85 13.00 14.59
N LEU A 154 -0.18 13.02 13.75
CA LEU A 154 -0.19 13.84 12.53
C LEU A 154 -0.10 15.33 12.87
N GLY A 155 -0.94 15.84 13.78
CA GLY A 155 -0.91 17.24 14.20
C GLY A 155 0.49 17.67 14.70
N GLU A 156 1.13 16.85 15.53
CA GLU A 156 2.49 17.10 16.05
C GLU A 156 3.59 17.07 14.98
N SER A 157 3.33 16.39 13.86
CA SER A 157 4.28 16.20 12.77
C SER A 157 4.16 17.24 11.66
N LEU A 158 3.02 17.93 11.56
CA LEU A 158 2.75 18.92 10.52
C LEU A 158 3.43 20.26 10.84
N PHE A 159 3.94 20.93 9.80
CA PHE A 159 4.55 22.26 9.90
C PHE A 159 3.56 23.41 9.66
N ASP A 160 2.34 23.14 9.22
CA ASP A 160 1.24 24.12 9.14
C ASP A 160 0.44 24.12 10.47
N ASN A 161 0.37 25.28 11.12
CA ASN A 161 -0.28 25.42 12.42
C ASN A 161 -1.80 25.30 12.33
N GLY A 162 -2.44 25.84 11.29
CA GLY A 162 -3.89 25.77 11.14
C GLY A 162 -4.35 24.33 10.88
N HIS A 163 -3.60 23.59 10.06
CA HIS A 163 -3.82 22.17 9.84
C HIS A 163 -3.61 21.35 11.12
N ARG A 164 -2.52 21.61 11.85
CA ARG A 164 -2.26 20.96 13.16
C ARG A 164 -3.44 21.12 14.12
N GLU A 165 -3.93 22.34 14.28
CA GLU A 165 -5.06 22.64 15.17
C GLU A 165 -6.33 21.92 14.72
N TYR A 166 -6.56 21.78 13.41
CA TYR A 166 -7.69 21.01 12.90
C TYR A 166 -7.55 19.50 13.17
N HIS A 167 -6.35 18.93 13.04
CA HIS A 167 -6.08 17.55 13.44
C HIS A 167 -6.33 17.34 14.94
N TYR A 168 -5.97 18.31 15.79
CA TYR A 168 -6.30 18.31 17.22
C TYR A 168 -7.80 18.39 17.49
N PHE A 169 -8.53 19.19 16.72
CA PHE A 169 -10.00 19.25 16.78
C PHE A 169 -10.64 17.90 16.43
N VAL A 170 -10.20 17.26 15.34
CA VAL A 170 -10.67 15.94 14.92
C VAL A 170 -10.36 14.89 15.99
N ALA A 171 -9.13 14.90 16.54
CA ALA A 171 -8.74 14.00 17.62
C ALA A 171 -9.64 14.18 18.86
N ASN A 172 -9.88 15.42 19.30
CA ASN A 172 -10.74 15.70 20.44
C ASN A 172 -12.18 15.19 20.23
N ASN A 173 -12.74 15.37 19.03
CA ASN A 173 -14.08 14.86 18.71
C ASN A 173 -14.14 13.32 18.76
N LEU A 174 -13.10 12.63 18.28
CA LEU A 174 -12.98 11.18 18.40
C LEU A 174 -12.88 10.75 19.87
N ILE A 175 -12.07 11.44 20.68
CA ILE A 175 -11.91 11.15 22.12
C ILE A 175 -13.25 11.29 22.85
N LYS A 176 -13.99 12.38 22.64
CA LYS A 176 -15.33 12.56 23.23
C LYS A 176 -16.30 11.47 22.80
N THR A 177 -16.20 11.00 21.56
CA THR A 177 -17.03 9.90 21.05
C THR A 177 -16.67 8.59 21.75
N ALA A 178 -15.38 8.31 21.95
CA ALA A 178 -14.91 7.14 22.70
C ALA A 178 -15.35 7.19 24.17
N GLN A 179 -15.26 8.35 24.84
CA GLN A 179 -15.68 8.55 26.23
C GLN A 179 -17.17 8.24 26.45
N LYS A 180 -18.04 8.60 25.51
CA LYS A 180 -19.48 8.25 25.56
C LYS A 180 -19.72 6.74 25.56
N ASN A 181 -18.82 5.97 24.94
CA ASN A 181 -18.89 4.52 24.79
C ASN A 181 -17.86 3.77 25.64
N ILE A 182 -17.31 4.41 26.68
CA ILE A 182 -16.22 3.86 27.50
C ILE A 182 -16.55 2.51 28.14
N ASN A 183 -17.83 2.26 28.43
CA ASN A 183 -18.28 1.02 29.04
C ASN A 183 -18.21 -0.19 28.10
N ALA A 184 -18.13 0.02 26.78
CA ALA A 184 -17.98 -1.04 25.79
C ALA A 184 -16.52 -1.52 25.62
N LEU A 185 -15.55 -0.83 26.23
CA LEU A 185 -14.13 -1.17 26.14
C LEU A 185 -13.72 -2.18 27.22
N TYR A 186 -12.74 -3.01 26.88
CA TYR A 186 -12.00 -3.80 27.86
C TYR A 186 -11.19 -2.90 28.81
N PRO A 187 -10.98 -3.29 30.07
CA PRO A 187 -10.33 -2.46 31.10
C PRO A 187 -8.97 -1.89 30.68
N GLU A 188 -8.15 -2.66 29.97
CA GLU A 188 -6.84 -2.27 29.46
C GLU A 188 -6.91 -1.11 28.45
N HIS A 189 -8.00 -0.99 27.71
CA HIS A 189 -8.20 0.05 26.70
C HIS A 189 -8.81 1.33 27.29
N LYS A 190 -9.33 1.30 28.51
CA LYS A 190 -9.93 2.48 29.17
C LYS A 190 -8.90 3.47 29.67
N ARG A 191 -7.71 2.99 30.05
CA ARG A 191 -6.68 3.78 30.75
C ARG A 191 -6.38 5.13 30.12
N ASP A 192 -6.25 5.18 28.80
CA ASP A 192 -5.86 6.41 28.10
C ASP A 192 -6.99 7.44 28.00
N ILE A 193 -8.26 7.03 28.09
CA ILE A 193 -9.44 7.90 27.97
C ILE A 193 -10.16 8.16 29.29
N GLU A 194 -9.80 7.44 30.35
CA GLU A 194 -10.21 7.72 31.73
C GLU A 194 -9.43 8.90 32.31
N LYS A 195 -9.94 9.47 33.41
CA LYS A 195 -9.29 10.60 34.09
C LYS A 195 -7.84 10.28 34.45
N GLY A 196 -6.91 11.14 34.03
CA GLY A 196 -5.47 10.94 34.20
C GLY A 196 -4.78 10.18 33.05
N GLY A 197 -5.51 9.71 32.05
CA GLY A 197 -4.95 9.14 30.81
C GLY A 197 -4.59 10.21 29.78
N ASP A 198 -3.62 9.92 28.91
CA ASP A 198 -3.06 10.89 27.97
C ASP A 198 -4.12 11.54 27.04
N LEU A 199 -5.08 10.75 26.54
CA LEU A 199 -6.14 11.27 25.66
C LEU A 199 -7.18 12.07 26.44
N TYR A 200 -7.48 11.67 27.68
CA TYR A 200 -8.34 12.46 28.56
C TYR A 200 -7.72 13.82 28.84
N GLU A 201 -6.46 13.87 29.26
CA GLU A 201 -5.74 15.11 29.57
C GLU A 201 -5.60 16.00 28.33
N PHE A 202 -5.30 15.42 27.16
CA PHE A 202 -5.32 16.15 25.90
C PHE A 202 -6.70 16.77 25.62
N SER A 203 -7.78 16.02 25.82
CA SER A 203 -9.15 16.52 25.59
C SER A 203 -9.47 17.70 26.52
N GLN A 204 -9.07 17.62 27.79
CA GLN A 204 -9.22 18.73 28.74
C GLN A 204 -8.40 19.95 28.34
N TRP A 205 -7.14 19.76 27.95
CA TRP A 205 -6.29 20.83 27.44
C TRP A 205 -6.92 21.48 26.21
N PHE A 206 -7.41 20.68 25.25
CA PHE A 206 -8.02 21.20 24.03
C PHE A 206 -9.24 22.08 24.34
N GLU A 207 -10.15 21.61 25.21
CA GLU A 207 -11.36 22.36 25.60
C GLU A 207 -11.04 23.67 26.35
N GLN A 208 -9.89 23.77 27.01
CA GLN A 208 -9.45 24.99 27.68
C GLN A 208 -8.80 26.00 26.73
N ASN A 209 -8.26 25.55 25.60
CA ASN A 209 -7.48 26.39 24.67
C ASN A 209 -8.23 26.73 23.37
N PHE A 210 -9.23 25.94 22.99
CA PHE A 210 -9.94 26.10 21.71
C PHE A 210 -11.46 25.99 21.86
N ASP A 211 -12.16 26.94 21.23
CA ASP A 211 -13.61 26.86 21.02
C ASP A 211 -13.92 26.02 19.78
N GLN A 212 -14.97 25.19 19.83
CA GLN A 212 -15.38 24.36 18.69
C GLN A 212 -15.75 25.19 17.45
N CYS A 213 -16.39 26.35 17.65
CA CYS A 213 -16.79 27.25 16.56
C CYS A 213 -15.60 27.85 15.80
N SER A 214 -14.40 27.85 16.37
CA SER A 214 -13.18 28.32 15.69
C SER A 214 -12.83 27.48 14.46
N PHE A 215 -13.41 26.28 14.33
CA PHE A 215 -13.16 25.36 13.21
C PHE A 215 -14.30 25.34 12.17
N ASP A 216 -15.39 26.09 12.37
CA ASP A 216 -16.54 26.08 11.47
C ASP A 216 -16.18 26.52 10.04
N TYR A 217 -15.18 27.40 9.92
CA TYR A 217 -14.72 27.93 8.62
C TYR A 217 -14.17 26.85 7.68
N PHE A 218 -13.67 25.72 8.19
CA PHE A 218 -13.19 24.60 7.37
C PHE A 218 -14.29 24.00 6.49
N SER A 219 -15.55 24.12 6.92
CA SER A 219 -16.73 23.59 6.22
C SER A 219 -17.41 24.60 5.29
N VAL A 220 -16.94 25.85 5.27
CA VAL A 220 -17.53 26.91 4.44
C VAL A 220 -17.26 26.64 2.96
N LYS A 221 -18.33 26.67 2.16
CA LYS A 221 -18.22 26.62 0.70
C LYS A 221 -17.88 28.00 0.18
N ASN A 222 -16.68 28.15 -0.36
CA ASN A 222 -16.16 29.43 -0.84
C ASN A 222 -16.33 29.58 -2.36
N SER A 223 -16.65 28.51 -3.09
CA SER A 223 -16.46 28.48 -4.55
C SER A 223 -17.75 28.70 -5.34
N THR A 224 -17.79 29.75 -6.15
CA THR A 224 -18.59 29.79 -7.39
C THR A 224 -17.77 29.16 -8.51
N PHE A 225 -17.85 27.83 -8.68
CA PHE A 225 -17.07 27.16 -9.72
C PHE A 225 -17.53 27.58 -11.13
N GLU A 226 -16.68 28.25 -11.89
CA GLU A 226 -16.98 28.68 -13.27
C GLU A 226 -17.14 27.51 -14.25
N ASN A 227 -16.49 26.36 -13.98
CA ASN A 227 -16.44 25.21 -14.89
C ASN A 227 -16.89 23.91 -14.20
N ARG A 228 -17.97 23.31 -14.71
CA ARG A 228 -18.54 22.04 -14.22
C ARG A 228 -17.54 20.88 -14.21
N LYS A 229 -16.70 20.74 -15.25
CA LYS A 229 -15.70 19.65 -15.33
C LYS A 229 -14.63 19.80 -14.26
N LYS A 230 -14.18 21.03 -14.01
CA LYS A 230 -13.22 21.33 -12.93
C LYS A 230 -13.81 20.97 -11.57
N ASN A 231 -15.07 21.35 -11.31
CA ASN A 231 -15.73 21.01 -10.05
C ASN A 231 -15.86 19.48 -9.86
N GLN A 232 -16.32 18.75 -10.89
CA GLN A 232 -16.38 17.29 -10.86
C GLN A 232 -15.02 16.65 -10.56
N TYR A 233 -13.94 17.17 -11.16
CA TYR A 233 -12.59 16.69 -10.90
C TYR A 233 -12.15 16.94 -9.46
N LEU A 234 -12.34 18.16 -8.94
CA LEU A 234 -11.92 18.50 -7.57
C LEU A 234 -12.71 17.70 -6.52
N GLN A 235 -14.02 17.59 -6.71
CA GLN A 235 -14.88 16.78 -5.84
C GLN A 235 -14.49 15.30 -5.90
N TRP A 236 -14.21 14.76 -7.09
CA TRP A 236 -13.74 13.39 -7.24
C TRP A 236 -12.41 13.18 -6.50
N CYS A 237 -11.46 14.12 -6.62
CA CYS A 237 -10.19 14.07 -5.89
C CYS A 237 -10.40 14.07 -4.37
N ALA A 238 -11.27 14.94 -3.85
CA ALA A 238 -11.53 15.05 -2.42
C ALA A 238 -12.20 13.79 -1.86
N GLN A 239 -13.20 13.24 -2.55
CA GLN A 239 -13.90 12.02 -2.16
C GLN A 239 -12.97 10.80 -2.15
N HIS A 240 -12.03 10.73 -3.09
CA HIS A 240 -11.07 9.63 -3.19
C HIS A 240 -9.77 9.88 -2.41
N LYS A 241 -9.65 10.99 -1.68
CA LYS A 241 -8.50 11.34 -0.84
C LYS A 241 -7.20 11.51 -1.65
N LEU A 242 -7.28 12.25 -2.75
CA LEU A 242 -6.22 12.35 -3.76
C LEU A 242 -5.50 13.70 -3.79
N PHE A 243 -5.85 14.67 -2.95
CA PHE A 243 -5.04 15.89 -2.82
C PHE A 243 -3.81 15.65 -1.96
N ILE A 244 -2.64 16.19 -2.34
CA ILE A 244 -1.43 16.22 -1.51
C ILE A 244 -1.63 17.26 -0.38
N ASN A 245 -2.54 16.90 0.53
CA ASN A 245 -3.11 17.74 1.57
C ASN A 245 -3.62 16.83 2.69
N ASP A 246 -3.04 16.97 3.86
CA ASP A 246 -3.36 16.19 5.08
C ASP A 246 -4.83 16.35 5.51
N LEU A 247 -5.42 17.54 5.35
CA LEU A 247 -6.84 17.76 5.66
C LEU A 247 -7.74 16.87 4.81
N ASN A 248 -7.33 16.54 3.59
CA ASN A 248 -8.13 15.67 2.74
C ASN A 248 -8.31 14.29 3.39
N ASP A 249 -7.41 13.81 4.25
CA ASP A 249 -7.58 12.55 4.98
C ASP A 249 -8.62 12.61 6.11
N VAL A 250 -9.04 13.80 6.55
CA VAL A 250 -10.01 13.98 7.64
C VAL A 250 -11.34 14.61 7.20
N CYS A 251 -11.37 15.33 6.08
CA CYS A 251 -12.60 15.87 5.49
C CYS A 251 -12.56 15.90 3.94
N ASP A 252 -13.68 16.24 3.33
CA ASP A 252 -13.85 16.38 1.87
C ASP A 252 -14.39 17.76 1.47
N PHE A 253 -14.29 18.74 2.38
CA PHE A 253 -14.72 20.12 2.16
C PHE A 253 -13.83 20.85 1.14
N GLU A 254 -14.33 21.97 0.61
CA GLU A 254 -13.64 22.76 -0.43
C GLU A 254 -12.26 23.27 -0.01
N ILE A 255 -12.00 23.45 1.29
CA ILE A 255 -10.68 23.82 1.81
C ILE A 255 -9.58 22.81 1.43
N CYS A 256 -9.97 21.56 1.16
CA CYS A 256 -9.06 20.50 0.73
C CYS A 256 -8.75 20.53 -0.77
N TYR A 257 -9.40 21.38 -1.58
CA TYR A 257 -9.32 21.36 -3.06
C TYR A 257 -8.02 21.96 -3.61
N GLN A 258 -6.89 21.56 -3.02
CA GLN A 258 -5.57 22.11 -3.27
C GLN A 258 -4.50 21.14 -2.76
N ASP A 259 -3.38 21.07 -3.50
CA ASP A 259 -2.20 20.28 -3.16
C ASP A 259 -1.21 21.13 -2.35
N VAL A 260 -1.54 21.38 -1.08
CA VAL A 260 -0.87 22.39 -0.24
C VAL A 260 0.49 21.97 0.32
N ILE A 261 0.74 20.66 0.50
CA ILE A 261 1.99 20.21 1.12
C ILE A 261 3.16 20.56 0.20
N SER A 262 4.11 21.33 0.74
CA SER A 262 5.39 21.72 0.15
C SER A 262 6.54 21.07 0.92
N LEU A 263 7.78 21.44 0.60
CA LEU A 263 8.90 21.18 1.51
C LEU A 263 8.84 22.17 2.69
N PRO A 264 9.26 21.76 3.90
CA PRO A 264 9.41 22.67 5.04
C PRO A 264 10.56 23.66 4.78
N SER A 265 10.75 24.61 5.69
CA SER A 265 11.97 25.43 5.70
C SER A 265 13.21 24.53 5.84
N ILE A 266 14.16 24.69 4.92
CA ILE A 266 15.42 23.94 4.90
C ILE A 266 16.57 24.88 5.26
N SER A 267 17.33 24.52 6.29
CA SER A 267 18.53 25.26 6.69
C SER A 267 19.73 24.83 5.85
N ARG A 268 20.59 25.77 5.48
CA ARG A 268 21.84 25.48 4.77
C ARG A 268 22.91 26.53 5.06
N THR A 269 24.17 26.15 4.89
CA THR A 269 25.28 27.10 4.85
C THR A 269 25.19 27.93 3.57
N ILE A 270 25.42 29.24 3.69
CA ILE A 270 25.52 30.14 2.53
C ILE A 270 26.69 29.68 1.66
N ASN A 271 26.42 29.39 0.39
CA ASN A 271 27.43 28.98 -0.56
C ASN A 271 27.34 29.83 -1.84
N THR A 272 28.21 30.83 -1.94
CA THR A 272 28.24 31.78 -3.06
C THR A 272 28.69 31.17 -4.39
N THR A 273 29.10 29.89 -4.42
CA THR A 273 29.45 29.20 -5.67
C THR A 273 28.22 28.62 -6.37
N LEU A 274 27.08 28.50 -5.68
CA LEU A 274 25.86 27.95 -6.26
C LEU A 274 25.12 29.01 -7.06
N ALA A 275 24.64 28.64 -8.24
CA ALA A 275 23.62 29.42 -8.92
C ALA A 275 22.28 29.30 -8.20
N LEU A 276 21.39 30.29 -8.38
CA LEU A 276 20.09 30.33 -7.69
C LEU A 276 19.22 29.07 -7.94
N HIS A 277 19.30 28.46 -9.12
CA HIS A 277 18.58 27.23 -9.41
C HIS A 277 19.18 25.99 -8.71
N GLU A 278 20.50 25.96 -8.50
CA GLU A 278 21.18 24.91 -7.73
C GLU A 278 20.83 25.05 -6.25
N GLU A 279 20.77 26.28 -5.78
CA GLU A 279 20.29 26.62 -4.45
C GLU A 279 18.85 26.13 -4.19
N LEU A 280 17.97 26.20 -5.18
CA LEU A 280 16.57 25.79 -5.06
C LEU A 280 16.31 24.37 -5.57
N SER A 281 17.35 23.56 -5.81
CA SER A 281 17.21 22.24 -6.44
C SER A 281 16.24 21.31 -5.72
N TYR A 282 16.21 21.29 -4.38
CA TYR A 282 15.24 20.46 -3.64
C TYR A 282 13.80 20.91 -3.87
N HIS A 283 13.54 22.22 -3.86
CA HIS A 283 12.22 22.78 -4.10
C HIS A 283 11.77 22.52 -5.54
N GLY A 284 12.64 22.79 -6.53
CA GLY A 284 12.35 22.52 -7.94
C GLY A 284 12.07 21.05 -8.22
N ASN A 285 12.86 20.13 -7.65
CA ASN A 285 12.64 18.69 -7.82
C ASN A 285 11.35 18.21 -7.13
N PHE A 286 11.00 18.77 -5.97
CA PHE A 286 9.75 18.43 -5.29
C PHE A 286 8.53 18.95 -6.06
N ASP A 287 8.61 20.15 -6.63
CA ASP A 287 7.58 20.71 -7.51
C ASP A 287 7.39 19.87 -8.78
N GLU A 288 8.47 19.34 -9.36
CA GLU A 288 8.39 18.40 -10.48
C GLU A 288 7.58 17.14 -10.11
N ILE A 289 7.88 16.55 -8.94
CA ILE A 289 7.15 15.38 -8.43
C ILE A 289 5.66 15.70 -8.23
N LYS A 290 5.34 16.86 -7.63
CA LYS A 290 3.95 17.30 -7.46
C LYS A 290 3.25 17.51 -8.79
N ASN A 291 3.91 18.15 -9.75
CA ASN A 291 3.36 18.39 -11.08
C ASN A 291 3.02 17.07 -11.79
N ASP A 292 3.95 16.11 -11.78
CA ASP A 292 3.76 14.80 -12.38
C ASP A 292 2.64 14.01 -11.71
N TYR A 293 2.56 14.06 -10.38
CA TYR A 293 1.44 13.48 -9.63
C TYR A 293 0.09 14.10 -10.04
N CYS A 294 0.00 15.43 -10.05
CA CYS A 294 -1.21 16.15 -10.42
C CYS A 294 -1.65 15.85 -11.85
N TYR A 295 -0.70 15.77 -12.79
CA TYR A 295 -0.97 15.39 -14.18
C TYR A 295 -1.45 13.94 -14.28
N ALA A 296 -0.77 12.99 -13.62
CA ALA A 296 -1.15 11.59 -13.60
C ALA A 296 -2.56 11.37 -12.99
N ARG A 297 -2.88 12.10 -11.91
CA ARG A 297 -4.20 12.15 -11.28
C ARG A 297 -5.27 12.65 -12.24
N TYR A 298 -4.97 13.74 -12.97
CA TYR A 298 -5.91 14.32 -13.93
C TYR A 298 -6.19 13.40 -15.12
N ILE A 299 -5.16 12.78 -15.72
CA ILE A 299 -5.38 11.85 -16.84
C ILE A 299 -6.09 10.57 -16.39
N TYR A 300 -5.90 10.15 -15.13
CA TYR A 300 -6.66 9.04 -14.55
C TYR A 300 -8.15 9.38 -14.46
N PHE A 301 -8.49 10.53 -13.86
CA PHE A 301 -9.87 11.04 -13.84
C PHE A 301 -10.43 11.20 -15.26
N SER A 302 -9.63 11.69 -16.20
CA SER A 302 -10.06 11.85 -17.59
C SER A 302 -10.43 10.49 -18.20
N ALA A 303 -9.65 9.44 -17.92
CA ALA A 303 -9.90 8.09 -18.40
C ALA A 303 -11.16 7.44 -17.80
N THR A 304 -11.45 7.66 -16.51
CA THR A 304 -12.68 7.14 -15.88
C THR A 304 -13.94 7.71 -16.52
N ASN A 305 -13.85 8.87 -17.17
CA ASN A 305 -14.95 9.52 -17.88
C ASN A 305 -15.05 9.14 -19.37
N ILE A 306 -14.18 8.26 -19.88
CA ILE A 306 -14.23 7.75 -21.26
C ILE A 306 -14.88 6.35 -21.25
N PRO A 307 -15.93 6.10 -22.06
CA PRO A 307 -16.48 4.76 -22.24
C PRO A 307 -15.46 3.80 -22.90
N ALA A 308 -15.52 2.52 -22.53
CA ALA A 308 -14.53 1.53 -22.97
C ALA A 308 -14.53 1.29 -24.49
N ASP A 309 -15.68 1.42 -25.13
CA ASP A 309 -15.90 1.21 -26.57
C ASP A 309 -15.66 2.48 -27.41
N THR A 310 -15.36 3.61 -26.79
CA THR A 310 -15.20 4.88 -27.51
C THR A 310 -13.92 4.84 -28.36
N PRO A 311 -14.01 4.93 -29.70
CA PRO A 311 -12.83 5.00 -30.56
C PRO A 311 -12.19 6.39 -30.44
N HIS A 312 -10.88 6.46 -30.67
CA HIS A 312 -10.16 7.73 -30.71
C HIS A 312 -9.46 7.93 -32.06
N MET A 313 -9.23 9.18 -32.46
CA MET A 313 -8.64 9.52 -33.77
C MET A 313 -7.31 8.80 -34.05
N PHE A 314 -6.45 8.60 -33.05
CA PHE A 314 -5.19 7.87 -33.29
C PHE A 314 -5.41 6.40 -33.64
N ASN A 315 -6.51 5.78 -33.19
CA ASN A 315 -6.83 4.40 -33.53
C ASN A 315 -7.15 4.22 -35.01
N SER A 316 -7.69 5.24 -35.67
CA SER A 316 -7.97 5.20 -37.11
C SER A 316 -6.75 5.45 -38.00
N THR A 317 -5.58 5.71 -37.41
CA THR A 317 -4.35 6.01 -38.18
C THR A 317 -3.56 4.76 -38.60
N TYR A 318 -3.99 3.56 -38.17
CA TYR A 318 -3.36 2.29 -38.53
C TYR A 318 -4.36 1.13 -38.46
N HIS A 319 -4.04 0.00 -39.10
CA HIS A 319 -4.86 -1.22 -39.00
C HIS A 319 -4.60 -1.94 -37.69
N GLN A 320 -5.66 -2.23 -36.94
CA GLN A 320 -5.59 -2.97 -35.68
C GLN A 320 -5.79 -4.46 -35.94
N VAL A 321 -4.93 -5.29 -35.32
CA VAL A 321 -5.09 -6.75 -35.33
C VAL A 321 -5.98 -7.14 -34.17
N ASP A 322 -7.03 -7.91 -34.43
CA ASP A 322 -7.78 -8.60 -33.38
C ASP A 322 -7.02 -9.88 -33.00
N ASP A 323 -6.42 -9.86 -31.82
CA ASP A 323 -5.65 -10.96 -31.25
C ASP A 323 -6.50 -11.86 -30.35
N MET A 324 -7.82 -11.73 -30.39
CA MET A 324 -8.80 -12.51 -29.63
C MET A 324 -8.64 -12.41 -28.11
N SER A 325 -7.90 -11.40 -27.62
CA SER A 325 -7.72 -11.17 -26.17
C SER A 325 -8.78 -10.24 -25.58
N HIS A 326 -9.71 -9.74 -26.39
CA HIS A 326 -10.69 -8.72 -25.98
C HIS A 326 -10.03 -7.46 -25.37
N SER A 327 -8.85 -7.11 -25.86
CA SER A 327 -8.11 -5.96 -25.35
C SER A 327 -8.76 -4.64 -25.75
N ILE A 328 -8.93 -3.77 -24.76
CA ILE A 328 -9.37 -2.40 -24.97
C ILE A 328 -8.13 -1.60 -25.37
N SER A 329 -8.13 -1.10 -26.59
CA SER A 329 -7.00 -0.38 -27.17
C SER A 329 -7.45 0.99 -27.69
N ASN A 330 -7.75 1.91 -26.77
CA ASN A 330 -8.22 3.28 -27.06
C ASN A 330 -7.63 4.32 -26.09
N LEU A 331 -8.07 5.59 -26.20
CA LEU A 331 -7.59 6.69 -25.37
C LEU A 331 -7.72 6.41 -23.87
N LYS A 332 -8.79 5.75 -23.42
CA LYS A 332 -9.00 5.38 -22.01
C LYS A 332 -7.82 4.57 -21.47
N THR A 333 -7.51 3.47 -22.15
CA THR A 333 -6.41 2.58 -21.75
C THR A 333 -5.05 3.22 -21.91
N SER A 334 -4.86 4.10 -22.90
CA SER A 334 -3.62 4.88 -23.03
C SER A 334 -3.41 5.84 -21.87
N HIS A 335 -4.46 6.54 -21.42
CA HIS A 335 -4.41 7.40 -20.23
C HIS A 335 -4.17 6.58 -18.95
N TYR A 336 -4.81 5.43 -18.78
CA TYR A 336 -4.57 4.52 -17.66
C TYR A 336 -3.13 4.03 -17.59
N LYS A 337 -2.57 3.52 -18.69
CA LYS A 337 -1.18 3.09 -18.75
C LYS A 337 -0.21 4.25 -18.49
N SER A 338 -0.49 5.43 -19.06
CA SER A 338 0.34 6.63 -18.84
C SER A 338 0.31 7.10 -17.39
N SER A 339 -0.88 7.13 -16.78
CA SER A 339 -1.04 7.48 -15.35
C SER A 339 -0.24 6.52 -14.47
N PHE A 340 -0.36 5.20 -14.71
CA PHE A 340 0.39 4.21 -13.96
C PHE A 340 1.89 4.40 -14.09
N ARG A 341 2.42 4.58 -15.31
CA ARG A 341 3.86 4.77 -15.54
C ARG A 341 4.39 5.99 -14.78
N ILE A 342 3.68 7.11 -14.86
CA ILE A 342 4.07 8.36 -14.19
C ILE A 342 4.07 8.13 -12.68
N LEU A 343 2.98 7.62 -12.10
CA LEU A 343 2.87 7.37 -10.66
C LEU A 343 3.93 6.40 -10.16
N TYR A 344 4.22 5.33 -10.90
CA TYR A 344 5.27 4.39 -10.52
C TYR A 344 6.67 5.03 -10.58
N SER A 345 6.93 5.91 -11.55
CA SER A 345 8.22 6.60 -11.66
C SER A 345 8.48 7.58 -10.50
N LEU A 346 7.44 8.07 -9.83
CA LEU A 346 7.58 9.00 -8.70
C LEU A 346 8.37 8.39 -7.54
N PHE A 347 8.29 7.08 -7.31
CA PHE A 347 9.03 6.45 -6.21
C PHE A 347 10.56 6.58 -6.37
N ASP A 348 11.06 6.47 -7.60
CA ASP A 348 12.50 6.64 -7.86
C ASP A 348 12.92 8.11 -7.78
N LYS A 349 12.04 9.06 -8.17
CA LYS A 349 12.28 10.50 -7.97
C LYS A 349 12.32 10.87 -6.48
N ILE A 350 11.39 10.34 -5.69
CA ILE A 350 11.36 10.48 -4.23
C ILE A 350 12.65 9.92 -3.62
N ALA A 351 13.08 8.74 -4.07
CA ALA A 351 14.33 8.12 -3.62
C ALA A 351 15.56 8.98 -3.94
N TYR A 352 15.59 9.61 -5.12
CA TYR A 352 16.67 10.50 -5.51
C TYR A 352 16.75 11.74 -4.59
N ILE A 353 15.62 12.43 -4.36
CA ILE A 353 15.59 13.57 -3.41
C ILE A 353 16.03 13.12 -2.02
N ALA A 354 15.48 12.01 -1.50
CA ALA A 354 15.83 11.50 -0.18
C ALA A 354 17.33 11.16 -0.08
N SER A 355 17.89 10.48 -1.07
CA SER A 355 19.32 10.12 -1.08
C SER A 355 20.22 11.35 -1.08
N ARG A 356 19.86 12.41 -1.82
CA ARG A 356 20.64 13.65 -1.86
C ARG A 356 20.49 14.48 -0.59
N PHE A 357 19.26 14.63 -0.11
CA PHE A 357 18.95 15.45 1.05
C PHE A 357 19.55 14.88 2.34
N PHE A 358 19.40 13.57 2.57
CA PHE A 358 19.95 12.90 3.76
C PHE A 358 21.41 12.42 3.56
N ASP A 359 22.03 12.78 2.43
CA ASP A 359 23.40 12.39 2.07
C ASP A 359 23.64 10.87 2.17
N LEU A 360 22.70 10.04 1.71
CA LEU A 360 22.71 8.59 1.99
C LEU A 360 23.81 7.83 1.22
N ASN A 361 24.24 8.35 0.07
CA ASN A 361 25.17 7.70 -0.85
C ASN A 361 26.09 8.73 -1.52
N ASP A 362 27.24 8.28 -2.02
CA ASP A 362 28.17 9.15 -2.75
C ASP A 362 27.54 9.60 -4.09
N ILE A 363 27.82 10.83 -4.54
CA ILE A 363 27.31 11.40 -5.80
C ILE A 363 27.56 10.49 -7.03
N LYS A 364 28.72 9.82 -7.06
CA LYS A 364 29.10 8.91 -8.16
C LYS A 364 28.15 7.70 -8.28
N ASP A 365 27.41 7.39 -7.22
CA ASP A 365 26.52 6.25 -7.13
C ASP A 365 25.08 6.59 -7.58
N ASP A 366 24.81 7.84 -8.01
CA ASP A 366 23.48 8.35 -8.39
C ASP A 366 22.73 7.47 -9.38
N ARG A 367 23.43 6.89 -10.37
CA ARG A 367 22.83 6.01 -11.38
C ARG A 367 22.24 4.72 -10.81
N SER A 368 22.63 4.36 -9.59
CA SER A 368 22.12 3.19 -8.88
C SER A 368 20.95 3.53 -7.96
N ILE A 369 20.63 4.80 -7.76
CA ILE A 369 19.54 5.20 -6.88
C ILE A 369 18.20 4.80 -7.50
N SER A 370 17.44 4.06 -6.71
CA SER A 370 16.05 3.71 -6.93
C SER A 370 15.40 3.56 -5.56
N ILE A 371 14.08 3.51 -5.50
CA ILE A 371 13.36 3.32 -4.24
C ILE A 371 13.82 2.06 -3.49
N ASP A 372 14.19 0.99 -4.21
CA ASP A 372 14.71 -0.25 -3.62
C ASP A 372 16.15 -0.07 -3.10
N ASN A 373 17.02 0.58 -3.89
CA ASN A 373 18.42 0.76 -3.51
C ASN A 373 18.63 1.83 -2.44
N LEU A 374 17.68 2.76 -2.25
CA LEU A 374 17.72 3.80 -1.22
C LEU A 374 17.98 3.22 0.18
N PHE A 375 17.27 2.14 0.50
CA PHE A 375 17.29 1.52 1.83
C PHE A 375 18.37 0.44 1.96
N ARG A 376 19.11 0.14 0.90
CA ARG A 376 20.12 -0.93 0.87
C ARG A 376 21.53 -0.37 0.97
N ASN A 377 22.43 -1.18 1.50
CA ASN A 377 23.86 -0.97 1.33
C ASN A 377 24.28 -1.35 -0.11
N ILE A 378 24.29 -0.36 -1.01
CA ILE A 378 24.68 -0.54 -2.42
C ILE A 378 26.13 -0.98 -2.62
N LYS A 379 27.00 -0.74 -1.63
CA LYS A 379 28.43 -1.09 -1.64
C LYS A 379 28.68 -2.53 -1.15
N SER A 380 27.65 -3.25 -0.67
CA SER A 380 27.79 -4.63 -0.18
C SER A 380 28.11 -5.60 -1.32
N LYS A 381 29.14 -6.45 -1.09
CA LYS A 381 29.57 -7.49 -2.05
C LYS A 381 28.50 -8.58 -2.27
N ASN A 382 27.61 -8.78 -1.29
CA ASN A 382 26.58 -9.83 -1.30
C ASN A 382 25.17 -9.29 -1.58
N ARG A 383 25.04 -8.08 -2.15
CA ARG A 383 23.74 -7.40 -2.38
C ARG A 383 22.69 -8.20 -3.16
N ARG A 384 23.10 -9.24 -3.89
CA ARG A 384 22.20 -10.12 -4.68
C ARG A 384 21.62 -11.27 -3.85
N THR A 385 22.30 -11.69 -2.80
CA THR A 385 21.93 -12.88 -2.01
C THR A 385 21.43 -12.51 -0.61
N LYS A 386 21.84 -11.36 -0.08
CA LYS A 386 21.45 -10.90 1.26
C LYS A 386 21.04 -9.43 1.22
N TRP A 387 19.91 -9.13 1.87
CA TRP A 387 19.48 -7.76 2.10
C TRP A 387 20.20 -7.17 3.33
N GLU A 388 20.79 -6.00 3.18
CA GLU A 388 21.48 -5.27 4.24
C GLU A 388 21.06 -3.79 4.18
N PRO A 389 20.69 -3.18 5.32
CA PRO A 389 20.21 -1.80 5.35
C PRO A 389 21.31 -0.80 4.99
N ASN A 390 20.95 0.35 4.44
CA ASN A 390 21.87 1.48 4.31
C ASN A 390 22.38 1.90 5.71
N GLU A 391 23.69 2.05 5.87
CA GLU A 391 24.32 2.33 7.17
C GLU A 391 23.79 3.60 7.84
N LYS A 392 23.48 4.65 7.05
CA LYS A 392 22.94 5.92 7.58
C LYS A 392 21.47 5.80 7.99
N LEU A 393 20.73 4.83 7.45
CA LEU A 393 19.32 4.61 7.78
C LEU A 393 19.10 3.52 8.83
N LYS A 394 20.06 2.61 9.02
CA LYS A 394 19.92 1.44 9.89
C LYS A 394 19.35 1.75 11.29
N ASN A 395 19.79 2.85 11.90
CA ASN A 395 19.34 3.27 13.23
C ASN A 395 18.46 4.54 13.20
N SER A 396 17.89 4.88 12.05
CA SER A 396 17.01 6.04 11.92
C SER A 396 15.76 5.84 12.79
N ASP A 397 15.34 6.90 13.48
CA ASP A 397 14.08 7.00 14.22
C ASP A 397 13.05 7.88 13.48
N ASN A 398 13.31 8.18 12.20
CA ASN A 398 12.43 8.93 11.34
C ASN A 398 11.32 8.02 10.80
N HIS A 399 10.18 8.04 11.48
CA HIS A 399 9.01 7.23 11.15
C HIS A 399 8.52 7.41 9.70
N PHE A 400 8.76 8.57 9.08
CA PHE A 400 8.37 8.82 7.69
C PHE A 400 9.32 8.16 6.68
N ILE A 401 10.60 8.02 7.01
CA ILE A 401 11.54 7.18 6.25
C ILE A 401 11.13 5.70 6.36
N HIS A 402 10.72 5.25 7.56
CA HIS A 402 10.21 3.89 7.76
C HIS A 402 8.95 3.66 6.91
N ALA A 403 8.03 4.62 6.90
CA ALA A 403 6.82 4.56 6.08
C ALA A 403 7.13 4.39 4.57
N LEU A 404 8.13 5.13 4.05
CA LEU A 404 8.59 4.98 2.67
C LEU A 404 9.16 3.58 2.39
N PHE A 405 9.91 3.00 3.34
CA PHE A 405 10.41 1.62 3.21
C PHE A 405 9.27 0.60 3.16
N TYR A 406 8.23 0.75 3.98
CA TYR A 406 7.10 -0.15 3.93
C TYR A 406 6.21 0.05 2.69
N ILE A 407 6.18 1.26 2.12
CA ILE A 407 5.55 1.46 0.80
C ILE A 407 6.35 0.76 -0.30
N LEU A 408 7.69 0.81 -0.29
CA LEU A 408 8.52 0.02 -1.21
C LEU A 408 8.10 -1.46 -1.20
N LYS A 409 7.92 -2.00 0.01
CA LYS A 409 7.50 -3.38 0.26
C LYS A 409 6.05 -3.68 -0.14
N ASP A 410 5.23 -2.66 -0.40
CA ASP A 410 3.89 -2.80 -0.98
C ASP A 410 3.89 -2.70 -2.52
N ILE A 411 4.97 -2.20 -3.16
CA ILE A 411 4.98 -1.98 -4.62
C ILE A 411 5.84 -3.00 -5.39
N ARG A 412 6.83 -3.64 -4.77
CA ARG A 412 7.74 -4.53 -5.51
C ARG A 412 8.56 -5.47 -4.66
N ASP A 413 8.85 -6.64 -5.21
CA ASP A 413 9.65 -7.64 -4.54
C ASP A 413 11.07 -7.14 -4.26
N VAL A 414 11.51 -7.34 -3.00
CA VAL A 414 12.82 -6.93 -2.51
C VAL A 414 13.70 -8.17 -2.41
N THR A 415 14.65 -8.31 -3.33
CA THR A 415 15.60 -9.44 -3.37
C THR A 415 16.31 -9.65 -2.02
N GLY A 416 16.37 -10.90 -1.56
CA GLY A 416 16.96 -11.27 -0.26
C GLY A 416 16.04 -11.03 0.94
N THR A 417 14.76 -10.73 0.69
CA THR A 417 13.69 -10.63 1.69
C THR A 417 12.51 -11.50 1.27
N SER A 418 11.55 -11.69 2.15
CA SER A 418 10.40 -12.54 1.88
C SER A 418 9.56 -12.03 0.68
N SER A 419 9.23 -12.89 -0.30
CA SER A 419 8.62 -12.45 -1.59
C SER A 419 7.16 -12.08 -1.46
N ILE A 420 6.84 -10.81 -1.77
CA ILE A 420 5.59 -10.07 -1.89
C ILE A 420 4.45 -10.79 -2.58
N SER A 421 4.74 -11.70 -3.51
CA SER A 421 3.71 -12.55 -4.14
C SER A 421 2.91 -13.36 -3.11
N LYS A 422 3.48 -13.64 -1.92
CA LYS A 422 2.77 -14.25 -0.79
C LYS A 422 2.01 -13.24 0.10
N TRP A 423 2.11 -11.93 -0.16
CA TRP A 423 1.88 -10.87 0.83
C TRP A 423 0.95 -9.74 0.38
N ILE A 424 0.75 -9.54 -0.91
CA ILE A 424 -0.24 -8.60 -1.45
C ILE A 424 -1.36 -9.44 -2.02
N ASP A 425 -2.60 -9.13 -1.61
CA ASP A 425 -3.87 -9.53 -2.25
C ASP A 425 -3.68 -10.68 -3.25
N PRO A 426 -3.85 -11.95 -2.82
CA PRO A 426 -3.36 -13.16 -3.51
C PRO A 426 -3.75 -13.23 -4.98
N ASP A 427 -4.86 -12.60 -5.33
CA ASP A 427 -5.49 -12.70 -6.65
C ASP A 427 -5.12 -11.55 -7.59
N ALA A 428 -4.28 -10.60 -7.16
CA ALA A 428 -4.04 -9.40 -7.95
C ALA A 428 -2.57 -9.15 -8.27
N SER A 429 -2.31 -8.89 -9.56
CA SER A 429 -0.95 -8.74 -10.09
C SER A 429 -0.15 -7.69 -9.32
N ALA A 430 1.12 -7.99 -9.08
CA ALA A 430 2.00 -7.08 -8.35
C ALA A 430 2.26 -5.82 -9.20
N PHE A 431 2.37 -4.65 -8.57
CA PHE A 431 2.65 -3.40 -9.29
C PHE A 431 3.91 -3.49 -10.14
N SER A 432 4.93 -4.18 -9.64
CA SER A 432 6.18 -4.44 -10.37
C SER A 432 5.98 -5.28 -11.64
N GLU A 433 5.05 -6.23 -11.65
CA GLU A 433 4.72 -7.05 -12.82
C GLU A 433 3.98 -6.24 -13.88
N ILE A 434 2.99 -5.45 -13.44
CA ILE A 434 2.25 -4.53 -14.33
C ILE A 434 3.23 -3.53 -14.95
N ARG A 435 4.09 -2.90 -14.14
CA ARG A 435 5.12 -1.98 -14.65
C ARG A 435 6.06 -2.67 -15.63
N ASN A 436 6.58 -3.86 -15.28
CA ASN A 436 7.47 -4.60 -16.16
C ASN A 436 6.78 -4.95 -17.49
N ALA A 437 5.51 -5.37 -17.45
CA ALA A 437 4.74 -5.67 -18.64
C ALA A 437 4.51 -4.44 -19.52
N MET A 438 4.28 -3.26 -18.93
CA MET A 438 4.13 -2.01 -19.68
C MET A 438 5.44 -1.51 -20.31
N GLU A 439 6.59 -1.71 -19.68
CA GLU A 439 7.87 -1.16 -20.15
C GLU A 439 8.64 -2.12 -21.08
N HIS A 440 8.51 -3.43 -20.87
CA HIS A 440 9.39 -4.41 -21.50
C HIS A 440 8.66 -5.57 -22.19
N ARG A 441 7.35 -5.72 -21.98
CA ARG A 441 6.52 -6.75 -22.63
C ARG A 441 5.26 -6.10 -23.23
N SER A 442 4.15 -6.82 -23.28
CA SER A 442 2.84 -6.28 -23.63
C SER A 442 1.91 -6.33 -22.42
N LEU A 443 1.44 -5.18 -21.95
CA LEU A 443 0.30 -5.12 -21.03
C LEU A 443 -0.98 -4.90 -21.83
N LYS A 444 -1.96 -5.80 -21.71
CA LYS A 444 -3.29 -5.65 -22.30
C LYS A 444 -4.32 -5.51 -21.20
N ILE A 445 -4.99 -4.35 -21.21
CA ILE A 445 -6.17 -4.13 -20.38
C ILE A 445 -7.34 -4.69 -21.17
N VAL A 446 -8.06 -5.62 -20.59
CA VAL A 446 -9.14 -6.35 -21.25
C VAL A 446 -10.47 -6.06 -20.57
N ASP A 447 -11.55 -6.20 -21.32
CA ASP A 447 -12.89 -6.21 -20.75
C ASP A 447 -13.04 -7.38 -19.76
N ASP A 448 -13.74 -7.17 -18.64
CA ASP A 448 -13.87 -8.17 -17.57
C ASP A 448 -14.55 -9.45 -18.06
N PHE A 449 -15.61 -9.33 -18.86
CA PHE A 449 -16.31 -10.48 -19.44
C PHE A 449 -15.42 -11.18 -20.48
N GLY A 450 -14.71 -10.40 -21.30
CA GLY A 450 -13.71 -10.93 -22.22
C GLY A 450 -12.59 -11.70 -21.52
N TYR A 451 -12.16 -11.27 -20.33
CA TYR A 451 -11.18 -11.98 -19.51
C TYR A 451 -11.71 -13.33 -19.02
N GLU A 452 -12.94 -13.37 -18.47
CA GLU A 452 -13.58 -14.62 -18.03
C GLU A 452 -13.76 -15.61 -19.18
N LEU A 453 -14.15 -15.13 -20.37
CA LEU A 453 -14.20 -15.94 -21.59
C LEU A 453 -12.83 -16.54 -21.92
N THR A 454 -11.79 -15.71 -21.97
CA THR A 454 -10.41 -16.17 -22.27
C THR A 454 -9.95 -17.24 -21.28
N TYR A 455 -10.28 -17.09 -19.99
CA TYR A 455 -9.90 -18.03 -18.93
C TYR A 455 -10.74 -19.32 -18.95
N SER A 456 -12.04 -19.23 -19.21
CA SER A 456 -12.90 -20.42 -19.37
C SER A 456 -12.47 -21.27 -20.58
N TYR A 457 -12.04 -20.64 -21.68
CA TYR A 457 -11.42 -21.35 -22.80
C TYR A 457 -10.02 -21.90 -22.46
N SER A 458 -9.32 -21.36 -21.45
CA SER A 458 -8.00 -21.86 -21.05
C SER A 458 -8.06 -23.24 -20.42
N SER A 459 -9.13 -23.58 -19.68
CA SER A 459 -9.26 -24.88 -18.99
C SER A 459 -9.03 -26.09 -19.91
N TYR A 460 -9.60 -26.07 -21.13
CA TYR A 460 -9.34 -27.12 -22.11
C TYR A 460 -7.86 -27.18 -22.54
N HIS A 461 -7.24 -26.02 -22.76
CA HIS A 461 -5.84 -25.93 -23.18
C HIS A 461 -4.87 -26.29 -22.05
N ASP A 462 -5.25 -26.02 -20.81
CA ASP A 462 -4.50 -26.39 -19.61
C ASP A 462 -4.54 -27.92 -19.43
N ASP A 463 -5.69 -28.56 -19.64
CA ASP A 463 -5.81 -30.02 -19.69
C ASP A 463 -4.95 -30.64 -20.80
N GLU A 464 -4.94 -30.05 -21.99
CA GLU A 464 -4.06 -30.49 -23.09
C GLU A 464 -2.57 -30.32 -22.74
N LEU A 465 -2.19 -29.23 -22.07
CA LEU A 465 -0.83 -29.00 -21.60
C LEU A 465 -0.40 -30.05 -20.58
N GLU A 466 -1.28 -30.39 -19.64
CA GLU A 466 -1.03 -31.45 -18.65
C GLU A 466 -0.92 -32.83 -19.31
N LYS A 467 -1.72 -33.13 -20.35
CA LYS A 467 -1.55 -34.34 -21.16
C LYS A 467 -0.18 -34.38 -21.84
N VAL A 468 0.29 -33.27 -22.42
CA VAL A 468 1.62 -33.19 -23.05
C VAL A 468 2.72 -33.41 -22.00
N LYS A 469 2.63 -32.78 -20.82
CA LYS A 469 3.58 -33.00 -19.71
C LYS A 469 3.59 -34.46 -19.24
N SER A 470 2.42 -35.09 -19.11
CA SER A 470 2.29 -36.50 -18.75
C SER A 470 2.95 -37.41 -19.79
N GLN A 471 2.71 -37.17 -21.09
CA GLN A 471 3.37 -37.91 -22.17
C GLN A 471 4.89 -37.77 -22.14
N ILE A 472 5.42 -36.58 -21.84
CA ILE A 472 6.88 -36.39 -21.66
C ILE A 472 7.39 -37.25 -20.50
N SER A 473 6.69 -37.28 -19.37
CA SER A 473 7.05 -38.13 -18.22
C SER A 473 7.05 -39.62 -18.58
N GLU A 474 6.03 -40.09 -19.28
CA GLU A 474 5.95 -41.48 -19.75
C GLU A 474 7.07 -41.85 -20.74
N ILE A 475 7.37 -40.97 -21.70
CA ILE A 475 8.44 -41.20 -22.68
C ILE A 475 9.81 -41.23 -21.99
N ASN A 476 10.07 -40.34 -21.04
CA ASN A 476 11.31 -40.37 -20.26
C ASN A 476 11.49 -41.73 -19.54
N LYS A 477 10.44 -42.27 -18.90
CA LYS A 477 10.48 -43.59 -18.26
C LYS A 477 10.70 -44.73 -19.26
N LYS A 478 10.13 -44.64 -20.46
CA LYS A 478 10.34 -45.64 -21.53
C LYS A 478 11.77 -45.60 -22.06
N ILE A 479 12.36 -44.43 -22.24
CA ILE A 479 13.77 -44.28 -22.66
C ILE A 479 14.72 -44.97 -21.67
N GLU A 480 14.45 -44.88 -20.36
CA GLU A 480 15.26 -45.56 -19.32
C GLU A 480 15.23 -47.10 -19.39
N SER A 481 14.23 -47.68 -20.05
CA SER A 481 14.00 -49.14 -20.11
C SER A 481 14.14 -49.75 -21.51
N VAL A 482 14.30 -48.93 -22.55
CA VAL A 482 14.44 -49.39 -23.94
C VAL A 482 15.85 -49.90 -24.22
N SER A 483 15.93 -51.08 -24.83
CA SER A 483 17.20 -51.71 -25.24
C SER A 483 17.48 -51.60 -26.74
N ASP A 484 16.46 -51.30 -27.56
CA ASP A 484 16.59 -51.13 -29.01
C ASP A 484 17.00 -49.68 -29.36
N PRO A 485 18.17 -49.46 -29.99
CA PRO A 485 18.64 -48.13 -30.39
C PRO A 485 17.70 -47.41 -31.35
N ALA A 486 16.98 -48.12 -32.23
CA ALA A 486 16.06 -47.50 -33.19
C ALA A 486 14.79 -46.98 -32.49
N GLU A 487 14.28 -47.74 -31.53
CA GLU A 487 13.15 -47.35 -30.69
C GLU A 487 13.52 -46.18 -29.75
N ALA A 488 14.73 -46.20 -29.18
CA ALA A 488 15.25 -45.11 -28.37
C ALA A 488 15.32 -43.79 -29.16
N LEU A 489 15.88 -43.84 -30.37
CA LEU A 489 15.99 -42.67 -31.25
C LEU A 489 14.60 -42.09 -31.61
N ALA A 490 13.62 -42.96 -31.91
CA ALA A 490 12.26 -42.53 -32.21
C ALA A 490 11.56 -41.88 -31.00
N LEU A 491 11.80 -42.40 -29.79
CA LEU A 491 11.28 -41.82 -28.54
C LEU A 491 11.94 -40.47 -28.23
N GLU A 492 13.24 -40.32 -28.45
CA GLU A 492 13.96 -39.05 -28.29
C GLU A 492 13.48 -37.97 -29.26
N ASP A 493 13.22 -38.33 -30.52
CA ASP A 493 12.63 -37.43 -31.52
C ASP A 493 11.23 -36.95 -31.08
N ARG A 494 10.41 -37.87 -30.56
CA ARG A 494 9.08 -37.53 -30.04
C ARG A 494 9.15 -36.64 -28.78
N LEU A 495 10.06 -36.95 -27.86
CA LEU A 495 10.32 -36.14 -26.67
C LEU A 495 10.70 -34.70 -27.06
N THR A 496 11.59 -34.56 -28.05
CA THR A 496 12.04 -33.26 -28.56
C THR A 496 10.88 -32.45 -29.12
N LYS A 497 9.98 -33.07 -29.90
CA LYS A 497 8.78 -32.41 -30.41
C LYS A 497 7.86 -31.93 -29.30
N LEU A 498 7.57 -32.76 -28.30
CA LEU A 498 6.71 -32.37 -27.17
C LEU A 498 7.33 -31.26 -26.32
N LYS A 499 8.64 -31.32 -26.06
CA LYS A 499 9.37 -30.23 -25.38
C LYS A 499 9.30 -28.92 -26.16
N ASN A 500 9.41 -28.98 -27.49
CA ASN A 500 9.25 -27.79 -28.34
C ASN A 500 7.82 -27.23 -28.28
N THR A 501 6.79 -28.08 -28.23
CA THR A 501 5.40 -27.64 -28.04
C THR A 501 5.20 -26.91 -26.71
N ILE A 502 5.74 -27.43 -25.60
CA ILE A 502 5.71 -26.74 -24.30
C ILE A 502 6.46 -25.41 -24.37
N TYR A 503 7.68 -25.43 -24.92
CA TYR A 503 8.48 -24.22 -25.05
C TYR A 503 7.79 -23.14 -25.89
N GLU A 504 7.14 -23.51 -26.99
CA GLU A 504 6.38 -22.57 -27.83
C GLU A 504 5.19 -21.97 -27.06
N LYS A 505 4.45 -22.81 -26.32
CA LYS A 505 3.36 -22.34 -25.44
C LYS A 505 3.88 -21.38 -24.37
N GLU A 506 4.95 -21.70 -23.67
CA GLU A 506 5.58 -20.84 -22.65
C GLU A 506 6.09 -19.53 -23.27
N LYS A 507 6.74 -19.62 -24.43
CA LYS A 507 7.25 -18.47 -25.16
C LYS A 507 6.11 -17.51 -25.50
N LEU A 508 4.98 -18.01 -26.03
CA LEU A 508 3.89 -17.14 -26.47
C LEU A 508 3.01 -16.66 -25.32
N SER A 509 2.76 -17.48 -24.30
CA SER A 509 1.93 -17.11 -23.15
C SER A 509 2.57 -16.03 -22.26
N THR A 510 3.90 -15.98 -22.20
CA THR A 510 4.62 -15.03 -21.33
C THR A 510 4.84 -13.64 -21.94
N HIS A 511 4.51 -13.45 -23.23
CA HIS A 511 4.68 -12.18 -23.94
C HIS A 511 3.68 -11.10 -23.51
N SER A 512 2.47 -11.50 -23.12
CA SER A 512 1.40 -10.56 -22.75
C SER A 512 0.93 -10.82 -21.33
N LEU A 513 0.81 -9.75 -20.54
CA LEU A 513 0.06 -9.77 -19.28
C LEU A 513 -1.34 -9.23 -19.57
N LEU A 514 -2.35 -10.09 -19.39
CA LEU A 514 -3.76 -9.69 -19.46
C LEU A 514 -4.21 -9.26 -18.05
N ILE A 515 -4.92 -8.14 -17.98
CA ILE A 515 -5.51 -7.65 -16.73
C ILE A 515 -6.91 -7.10 -17.00
N PRO A 516 -7.96 -7.55 -16.27
CA PRO A 516 -9.28 -6.96 -16.34
C PRO A 516 -9.26 -5.47 -16.03
N ILE A 517 -10.09 -4.69 -16.71
CA ILE A 517 -10.14 -3.23 -16.51
C ILE A 517 -10.50 -2.86 -15.07
N THR A 518 -11.43 -3.57 -14.42
CA THR A 518 -11.77 -3.30 -13.00
C THR A 518 -10.59 -3.54 -12.07
N GLN A 519 -9.84 -4.62 -12.30
CA GLN A 519 -8.63 -4.94 -11.54
C GLN A 519 -7.55 -3.88 -11.76
N PHE A 520 -7.34 -3.45 -13.01
CA PHE A 520 -6.37 -2.40 -13.33
C PHE A 520 -6.75 -1.06 -12.68
N GLU A 521 -8.02 -0.66 -12.72
CA GLU A 521 -8.51 0.57 -12.09
C GLU A 521 -8.33 0.53 -10.57
N SER A 522 -8.65 -0.59 -9.91
CA SER A 522 -8.44 -0.79 -8.48
C SER A 522 -6.95 -0.69 -8.10
N ARG A 523 -6.07 -1.33 -8.90
CA ARG A 523 -4.62 -1.22 -8.72
C ARG A 523 -4.14 0.21 -8.95
N LEU A 524 -4.57 0.89 -10.00
CA LEU A 524 -4.19 2.27 -10.27
C LEU A 524 -4.64 3.22 -9.14
N MET A 525 -5.85 3.03 -8.59
CA MET A 525 -6.33 3.77 -7.41
C MET A 525 -5.48 3.51 -6.15
N THR A 526 -4.99 2.29 -5.98
CA THR A 526 -4.07 1.97 -4.87
C THR A 526 -2.71 2.64 -5.09
N LEU A 527 -2.16 2.56 -6.31
CA LEU A 527 -0.88 3.16 -6.69
C LEU A 527 -0.87 4.68 -6.49
N ILE A 528 -1.93 5.37 -6.92
CA ILE A 528 -2.03 6.83 -6.77
C ILE A 528 -2.07 7.26 -5.31
N LYS A 529 -2.73 6.49 -4.43
CA LYS A 529 -2.74 6.73 -2.98
C LYS A 529 -1.37 6.48 -2.36
N LEU A 530 -0.67 5.41 -2.75
CA LEU A 530 0.70 5.14 -2.30
C LEU A 530 1.68 6.23 -2.76
N ALA A 531 1.57 6.68 -4.01
CA ALA A 531 2.38 7.77 -4.54
C ALA A 531 2.12 9.08 -3.78
N ARG A 532 0.85 9.47 -3.61
CA ARG A 532 0.44 10.64 -2.81
C ARG A 532 1.06 10.61 -1.42
N ASN A 533 0.86 9.51 -0.69
CA ASN A 533 1.34 9.37 0.68
C ASN A 533 2.88 9.40 0.72
N SER A 534 3.56 8.85 -0.28
CA SER A 534 5.03 8.90 -0.37
C SER A 534 5.55 10.32 -0.58
N ILE A 535 4.86 11.16 -1.36
CA ILE A 535 5.22 12.57 -1.52
C ILE A 535 5.09 13.31 -0.18
N MET A 536 4.00 13.06 0.55
CA MET A 536 3.77 13.66 1.86
C MET A 536 4.80 13.17 2.89
N TYR A 537 5.10 11.87 2.92
CA TYR A 537 6.12 11.30 3.81
C TYR A 537 7.52 11.82 3.47
N LEU A 538 7.86 12.07 2.21
CA LEU A 538 9.13 12.71 1.86
C LEU A 538 9.25 14.11 2.51
N SER A 539 8.20 14.92 2.38
CA SER A 539 8.17 16.26 3.00
C SER A 539 8.27 16.18 4.53
N LEU A 540 7.49 15.31 5.16
CA LEU A 540 7.52 15.14 6.61
C LEU A 540 8.83 14.52 7.13
N ALA A 541 9.45 13.63 6.36
CA ALA A 541 10.77 13.07 6.68
C ALA A 541 11.83 14.16 6.70
N ILE A 542 11.81 15.06 5.70
CA ILE A 542 12.69 16.23 5.63
C ILE A 542 12.43 17.14 6.84
N HIS A 543 11.15 17.42 7.15
CA HIS A 543 10.77 18.26 8.29
C HIS A 543 11.27 17.70 9.62
N PHE A 544 11.13 16.38 9.80
CA PHE A 544 11.58 15.67 11.00
C PHE A 544 13.10 15.82 11.22
N GLU A 545 13.91 15.69 10.17
CA GLU A 545 15.36 15.88 10.28
C GLU A 545 15.75 17.35 10.48
N GLU A 546 15.08 18.30 9.81
CA GLU A 546 15.34 19.73 10.00
C GLU A 546 15.08 20.17 11.45
N ARG A 547 14.02 19.65 12.08
CA ARG A 547 13.70 19.92 13.50
C ARG A 547 14.76 19.42 14.48
N LYS A 548 15.57 18.43 14.08
CA LYS A 548 16.62 17.85 14.92
C LYS A 548 17.96 18.55 14.78
N ARG A 549 18.10 19.44 13.78
CA ARG A 549 19.35 20.16 13.59
C ARG A 549 19.63 21.08 14.78
N PRO A 550 20.91 21.17 15.23
CA PRO A 550 21.28 22.09 16.30
C PRO A 550 20.88 23.53 15.94
N ASN A 551 20.25 24.23 16.89
CA ASN A 551 19.83 25.62 16.70
C ASN A 551 20.90 26.64 17.14
N ASP A 552 22.17 26.23 17.10
CA ASP A 552 23.29 26.99 17.67
C ASP A 552 23.89 28.01 16.67
N GLN A 553 23.32 28.12 15.47
CA GLN A 553 23.84 28.95 14.38
C GLN A 553 22.88 30.12 14.07
N ILE A 554 23.44 31.24 13.63
CA ILE A 554 22.66 32.39 13.17
C ILE A 554 22.10 32.06 11.78
N CYS A 555 20.77 31.97 11.68
CA CYS A 555 20.05 31.73 10.44
C CYS A 555 19.42 33.04 9.92
N ILE A 556 19.54 33.29 8.62
CA ILE A 556 18.85 34.40 7.94
C ILE A 556 17.69 33.81 7.14
N PRO A 557 16.43 34.21 7.39
CA PRO A 557 15.30 33.73 6.62
C PRO A 557 15.40 34.22 5.17
N MET A 558 15.08 33.33 4.23
CA MET A 558 15.01 33.63 2.81
C MET A 558 13.63 33.23 2.30
N GLU A 559 12.95 34.14 1.63
CA GLU A 559 11.67 33.85 1.00
C GLU A 559 11.88 33.00 -0.26
N LEU A 560 11.06 31.95 -0.40
CA LEU A 560 11.07 31.13 -1.59
C LEU A 560 10.38 31.88 -2.74
N PRO A 561 11.04 32.03 -3.91
CA PRO A 561 10.41 32.68 -5.05
C PRO A 561 9.31 31.78 -5.61
N LEU A 562 8.06 32.24 -5.54
CA LEU A 562 6.90 31.57 -6.12
C LEU A 562 6.66 32.08 -7.54
N LYS A 563 6.07 31.24 -8.41
CA LYS A 563 5.60 31.66 -9.73
C LYS A 563 4.25 32.38 -9.57
N ASP A 564 4.06 33.45 -10.34
CA ASP A 564 2.80 34.19 -10.43
C ASP A 564 1.64 33.36 -11.00
#